data_AF-A0A453GVS4-F1
#
_entry.id   AF-A0A453GVS4-F1
#
_cell.length_a   1.000
_cell.length_b   1.000
_cell.length_c   1.000
_cell.angle_alpha   90.00
_cell.angle_beta   90.00
_cell.angle_gamma   90.00
#
_symmetry.space_group_name_H-M   'P 1'
#
loop_
_entity.id
_entity.type
_entity.pdbx_description
1 polymer ?
#
loop_
_entity_poly.entity_id
_entity_poly.type
_entity_poly.pdbx_seq_one_letter_code
_entity_poly.pdbx_strand_id
1 'polypeptide(L)' 'MMKEVPSPEHANHQTNYLSLENYNCQAIMAEGKQHALAIGFTKMSAKDISTINKGIGVDNMHYLNDGLWKMERLE' A
#
# COMPACT_ATOMS: atom_id res chain seq x y z
N MET A 1 -20.49 17.87 11.30
CA MET A 1 -20.60 16.87 12.39
C MET A 1 -19.20 16.38 12.72
N MET A 2 -18.56 16.96 13.73
CA MET A 2 -17.28 16.46 14.25
C MET A 2 -17.62 15.43 15.32
N LYS A 3 -17.13 14.20 15.20
CA LYS A 3 -17.20 13.23 16.29
C LYS A 3 -16.05 13.53 17.26
N GLU A 4 -16.34 13.52 18.55
CA GLU A 4 -15.39 13.85 19.61
C GLU A 4 -14.19 12.90 19.64
N VAL A 5 -13.03 13.45 20.00
CA VAL A 5 -11.74 12.78 20.12
C VAL A 5 -11.56 12.31 21.57
N PRO A 6 -11.22 11.03 21.85
CA PRO A 6 -10.98 10.57 23.22
C PRO A 6 -9.73 11.20 23.85
N SER A 7 -9.72 11.34 25.19
CA SER A 7 -8.66 12.00 25.96
C SER A 7 -7.32 11.24 25.99
N PRO A 8 -6.20 11.93 26.27
CA PRO A 8 -4.86 11.49 25.86
C PRO A 8 -4.03 10.77 26.94
N GLU A 9 -4.63 10.15 27.95
CA GLU A 9 -3.85 9.65 29.11
C GLU A 9 -2.93 8.44 28.87
N HIS A 10 -2.89 7.79 27.69
CA HIS A 10 -1.93 6.72 27.40
C HIS A 10 -1.37 6.78 25.97
N ALA A 11 -0.77 7.91 25.59
CA ALA A 11 -0.03 8.03 24.34
C ALA A 11 1.32 7.30 24.40
N ASN A 12 1.43 6.15 23.72
CA ASN A 12 2.71 5.62 23.21
C ASN A 12 2.45 4.94 21.86
N HIS A 13 3.11 5.44 20.81
CA HIS A 13 2.97 5.13 19.38
C HIS A 13 1.72 5.73 18.71
N GLN A 14 1.90 6.98 18.31
CA GLN A 14 1.01 7.78 17.50
C GLN A 14 0.92 7.23 16.06
N THR A 15 0.13 6.17 15.87
CA THR A 15 -0.38 5.81 14.54
C THR A 15 -1.55 6.74 14.22
N ASN A 16 -1.25 7.81 13.49
CA ASN A 16 -2.26 8.60 12.81
C ASN A 16 -3.05 7.64 11.88
N TYR A 17 -4.28 7.28 12.24
CA TYR A 17 -5.23 6.69 11.31
C TYR A 17 -5.64 7.77 10.30
N LEU A 18 -4.73 8.13 9.40
CA LEU A 18 -5.08 8.69 8.10
C LEU A 18 -6.14 7.77 7.52
N SER A 19 -7.28 8.34 7.13
CA SER A 19 -8.39 7.72 6.41
C SER A 19 -8.08 6.30 5.90
N LEU A 20 -8.82 5.31 6.39
CA LEU A 20 -8.69 3.87 6.08
C LEU A 20 -8.72 3.51 4.58
N GLU A 21 -8.91 4.49 3.71
CA GLU A 21 -8.83 4.38 2.25
C GLU A 21 -7.42 4.00 1.74
N ASN A 22 -6.37 4.17 2.55
CA ASN A 22 -4.98 3.97 2.14
C ASN A 22 -4.41 2.55 2.39
N TYR A 23 -5.21 1.59 2.87
CA TYR A 23 -4.77 0.21 3.13
C TYR A 23 -5.21 -0.80 2.05
N ASN A 24 -5.56 -0.34 0.85
CA ASN A 24 -5.93 -1.24 -0.23
C ASN A 24 -4.68 -1.73 -0.97
N CYS A 25 -4.55 -3.05 -1.10
CA CYS A 25 -3.51 -3.67 -1.90
C CYS A 25 -3.83 -3.45 -3.38
N GLN A 26 -2.86 -2.92 -4.12
CA GLN A 26 -2.99 -2.55 -5.52
C GLN A 26 -2.17 -3.50 -6.40
N ALA A 27 -2.73 -3.88 -7.55
CA ALA A 27 -2.01 -4.57 -8.60
C ALA A 27 -1.08 -3.61 -9.34
N ILE A 28 0.14 -4.04 -9.59
CA ILE A 28 1.16 -3.28 -10.31
C ILE A 28 1.22 -3.80 -11.75
N MET A 29 0.80 -2.94 -12.68
CA MET A 29 0.74 -3.22 -14.11
C MET A 29 1.94 -2.60 -14.82
N ALA A 30 2.43 -3.26 -15.88
CA ALA A 30 3.39 -2.66 -16.80
C ALA A 30 2.72 -2.39 -18.16
N GLU A 31 3.20 -1.36 -18.85
CA GLU A 31 2.71 -1.00 -20.18
C GLU A 31 2.84 -2.19 -21.14
N GLY A 32 1.77 -2.45 -21.90
CA GLY A 32 1.71 -3.56 -22.85
C GLY A 32 1.59 -4.95 -22.22
N LYS A 33 1.38 -5.08 -20.91
CA LYS A 33 1.13 -6.37 -20.24
C LYS A 33 -0.34 -6.52 -19.85
N GLN A 34 -0.87 -7.72 -20.09
CA GLN A 34 -2.24 -8.06 -19.70
C GLN A 34 -2.37 -8.43 -18.22
N HIS A 35 -1.32 -9.01 -17.64
CA HIS A 35 -1.31 -9.51 -16.26
C HIS A 35 -0.45 -8.61 -15.37
N ALA A 36 -0.82 -8.53 -14.09
CA ALA A 36 -0.04 -7.83 -13.07
C ALA A 36 1.33 -8.48 -12.89
N LEU A 37 2.35 -7.65 -12.63
CA LEU A 37 3.72 -8.12 -12.38
C LEU A 37 4.07 -8.15 -10.89
N ALA A 38 3.31 -7.43 -10.07
CA ALA A 38 3.49 -7.37 -8.63
C ALA A 38 2.20 -6.89 -7.95
N ILE A 39 2.17 -6.97 -6.63
CA ILE A 39 1.16 -6.38 -5.75
C ILE A 39 1.84 -5.60 -4.61
N GLY A 40 1.21 -4.53 -4.15
CA GLY A 40 1.77 -3.69 -3.10
C GLY A 40 0.81 -2.64 -2.57
N PHE A 41 1.24 -1.88 -1.56
CA PHE A 41 0.45 -0.81 -0.96
C PHE A 41 0.95 0.56 -1.43
N THR A 42 0.04 1.43 -1.84
CA THR A 42 0.39 2.81 -2.21
C THR A 42 0.79 3.61 -0.98
N LYS A 43 1.91 4.33 -1.04
CA LYS A 43 2.38 5.21 0.04
C LYS A 43 1.74 6.60 0.00
N MET A 44 1.06 6.94 -1.09
CA MET A 44 0.39 8.21 -1.33
C MET A 44 -0.73 8.03 -2.36
N SER A 45 -1.57 9.06 -2.55
CA SER A 45 -2.68 9.00 -3.51
C SER A 45 -2.19 8.92 -4.96
N ALA A 46 -3.00 8.38 -5.87
CA ALA A 46 -2.68 8.35 -7.31
C ALA A 46 -2.44 9.77 -7.90
N LYS A 47 -3.13 10.78 -7.35
CA LYS A 47 -2.92 12.19 -7.70
C LYS A 47 -1.53 12.65 -7.26
N ASP A 48 -1.10 12.29 -6.05
CA ASP A 48 0.21 12.67 -5.54
C ASP A 48 1.34 11.94 -6.28
N ILE A 49 1.14 10.66 -6.65
CA ILE A 49 2.10 9.91 -7.48
C ILE A 49 2.41 10.67 -8.78
N SER A 50 1.37 11.16 -9.47
CA SER A 50 1.55 11.89 -10.74
C SER A 50 2.06 13.33 -10.57
N THR A 51 1.68 14.03 -9.50
CA THR A 51 2.04 15.44 -9.30
C THR A 51 3.40 15.64 -8.64
N ILE A 52 3.77 14.81 -7.65
CA ILE A 52 5.06 14.89 -6.95
C ILE A 52 6.18 14.32 -7.83
N ASN A 53 5.91 13.19 -8.51
CA ASN A 53 6.84 12.51 -9.42
C ASN A 53 8.26 12.32 -8.85
N LYS A 54 8.36 12.02 -7.56
CA LYS A 54 9.62 11.76 -6.83
C LYS A 54 9.39 10.77 -5.69
N GLY A 55 10.42 10.01 -5.33
CA GLY A 55 10.37 9.05 -4.23
C GLY A 55 9.70 7.73 -4.59
N ILE A 56 9.22 7.01 -3.57
CA ILE A 56 8.60 5.68 -3.70
C ILE A 56 7.09 5.83 -3.62
N GLY A 57 6.37 5.46 -4.69
CA GLY A 57 4.91 5.53 -4.73
C GLY A 57 4.19 4.30 -4.15
N VAL A 58 4.82 3.13 -4.21
CA VAL A 58 4.25 1.85 -3.77
C VAL A 58 5.31 1.05 -3.00
N ASP A 59 4.95 0.55 -1.82
CA ASP A 59 5.72 -0.48 -1.13
C ASP A 59 5.36 -1.85 -1.74
N ASN A 60 6.34 -2.52 -2.35
CA ASN A 60 6.15 -3.82 -2.98
C ASN A 60 6.01 -4.92 -1.92
N MET A 61 4.96 -5.75 -2.03
CA MET A 61 4.71 -6.87 -1.13
C MET A 61 5.08 -8.22 -1.77
N HIS A 62 4.72 -8.42 -3.04
CA HIS A 62 4.99 -9.66 -3.77
C HIS A 62 5.11 -9.36 -5.27
N TYR A 63 6.06 -10.01 -5.95
CA TYR A 63 6.32 -9.79 -7.37
C TYR A 63 6.68 -11.07 -8.12
N LEU A 64 6.54 -11.01 -9.45
CA LEU A 64 6.81 -12.12 -10.35
C LEU A 64 8.22 -12.68 -10.12
N ASN A 65 8.31 -14.01 -9.98
CA ASN A 65 9.55 -14.78 -9.77
C ASN A 65 10.26 -14.61 -8.41
N ASP A 66 9.63 -13.98 -7.41
CA ASP A 66 10.16 -14.02 -6.04
C ASP A 66 10.01 -15.42 -5.39
N GLY A 67 10.40 -15.55 -4.12
CA GLY A 67 10.34 -16.82 -3.41
C GLY A 67 8.92 -17.35 -3.20
N LEU A 68 7.94 -16.47 -2.96
CA LEU A 68 6.54 -16.84 -2.78
C LEU A 68 5.92 -17.28 -4.11
N TRP A 69 6.31 -16.66 -5.22
CA TRP A 69 5.85 -17.04 -6.57
C TRP A 69 6.24 -18.49 -6.91
N LYS A 70 7.44 -18.88 -6.49
CA LYS A 70 8.02 -20.20 -6.74
C LYS A 70 7.64 -21.22 -5.67
N MET A 71 6.84 -20.84 -4.68
CA MET A 71 6.49 -21.71 -3.58
C MET A 71 5.66 -22.89 -4.10
N GLU A 72 6.10 -24.10 -3.76
CA GLU A 72 5.32 -25.31 -4.01
C GLU A 72 4.09 -25.33 -3.11
N ARG A 73 3.04 -26.02 -3.56
CA ARG A 73 1.84 -26.20 -2.75
C ARG A 73 2.22 -26.95 -1.47
N LEU A 74 1.87 -26.38 -0.33
CA LEU A 74 1.88 -27.11 0.94
C LEU A 74 0.68 -28.07 0.92
N GLU A 75 0.95 -29.38 1.05
CA GLU A 75 -0.07 -30.40 1.34
C GLU A 75 -0.48 -30.37 2.81
#